data_AF-A0A380P7X9-F1
#
_entry.id   AF-A0A380P7X9-F1
#
_cell.length_a   1.000
_cell.length_b   1.000
_cell.length_c   1.000
_cell.angle_alpha   90.00
_cell.angle_beta   90.00
_cell.angle_gamma   90.00
#
_symmetry.space_group_name_H-M   'P 1'
#
loop_
_entity.id
_entity.type
_entity.pdbx_description
1 polymer ?
#
loop_
_entity_poly.entity_id
_entity_poly.type
_entity_poly.pdbx_seq_one_letter_code
_entity_poly.pdbx_strand_id
1 'polypeptide(L)'
;MIRDRGDWVISRQRVWGVPLPIFYAEDGTAILEQSIIDHVADLVAQNGSDVWFEREAKELLPEGYTNEHSPNGEFTKETDIMDVWFDSGSSHTAVMAQRPELSFPEDLVLEGSDQYRGWFNSSLITSVAIHDKAPYRRVISQGFALDGNGDKCLSQLGTQFHQMTLPRRWGLKLFVCG
;
A
#
# COMPACT_ATOMS: atom_id res chain seq x y z
N MET A 1 -4.66 19.71 -5.86
CA MET A 1 -4.04 18.38 -5.65
C MET A 1 -4.99 17.30 -6.11
N ILE A 2 -6.11 17.02 -5.43
CA ILE A 2 -7.09 16.02 -5.90
C ILE A 2 -7.76 16.40 -7.22
N ARG A 3 -8.35 17.60 -7.30
CA ARG A 3 -9.12 18.07 -8.47
C ARG A 3 -8.35 18.00 -9.79
N ASP A 4 -7.04 18.24 -9.73
CA ASP A 4 -6.19 18.36 -10.91
C ASP A 4 -5.27 17.12 -11.08
N ARG A 5 -5.57 16.02 -10.35
CA ARG A 5 -4.81 14.76 -10.41
C ARG A 5 -5.26 13.95 -11.63
N GLY A 6 -4.30 13.42 -12.39
CA GLY A 6 -4.57 12.44 -13.44
C GLY A 6 -4.71 11.01 -12.88
N ASP A 7 -4.76 10.04 -13.79
CA ASP A 7 -4.86 8.62 -13.43
C ASP A 7 -3.69 8.15 -12.57
N TRP A 8 -3.98 7.22 -11.67
CA TRP A 8 -2.97 6.62 -10.81
C TRP A 8 -2.44 5.33 -11.44
N VAL A 9 -1.18 5.37 -11.87
CA VAL A 9 -0.45 4.16 -12.25
C VAL A 9 -0.12 3.37 -10.99
N ILE A 10 -0.88 2.31 -10.74
CA ILE A 10 -0.74 1.45 -9.55
C ILE A 10 0.23 0.28 -9.76
N SER A 11 0.64 -0.04 -10.99
CA SER A 11 1.53 -1.16 -11.26
C SER A 11 3.01 -0.76 -11.24
N ARG A 12 3.89 -1.69 -10.84
CA ARG A 12 5.35 -1.53 -10.81
C ARG A 12 6.03 -2.83 -11.23
N GLN A 13 6.99 -2.73 -12.16
CA GLN A 13 7.84 -3.84 -12.60
C GLN A 13 8.95 -4.11 -11.56
N ARG A 14 8.58 -4.66 -10.42
CA ARG A 14 9.44 -4.95 -9.27
C ARG A 14 9.00 -6.26 -8.62
N VAL A 15 9.86 -6.83 -7.78
CA VAL A 15 9.61 -8.14 -7.15
C VAL A 15 9.28 -8.06 -5.65
N TRP A 16 9.42 -6.88 -5.03
CA TRP A 16 9.18 -6.69 -3.60
C TRP A 16 7.95 -5.83 -3.36
N GLY A 17 6.82 -6.49 -3.12
CA GLY A 17 5.54 -5.87 -2.76
C GLY A 17 4.37 -6.80 -3.04
N VAL A 18 3.15 -6.28 -2.89
CA VAL A 18 1.91 -7.05 -3.10
C VAL A 18 1.69 -7.25 -4.61
N PRO A 19 1.52 -8.48 -5.10
CA PRO A 19 1.26 -8.74 -6.52
C PRO A 19 -0.11 -8.20 -6.95
N LEU A 20 -0.23 -7.78 -8.22
CA LEU A 20 -1.53 -7.54 -8.83
C LEU A 20 -2.18 -8.90 -9.15
N PRO A 21 -3.33 -9.25 -8.55
CA PRO A 21 -3.93 -10.58 -8.69
C PRO A 21 -4.69 -10.72 -10.02
N ILE A 22 -3.96 -10.62 -11.13
CA ILE A 22 -4.48 -10.68 -12.49
C ILE A 22 -3.93 -11.93 -13.14
N PHE A 23 -4.83 -12.74 -13.72
CA PHE A 23 -4.46 -13.83 -14.60
C PHE A 23 -4.69 -13.44 -16.05
N TYR A 24 -4.02 -14.14 -16.95
CA TYR A 24 -4.23 -14.00 -18.38
C TYR A 24 -4.56 -15.38 -18.97
N ALA A 25 -5.59 -15.42 -19.79
CA ALA A 25 -5.93 -16.58 -20.61
C ALA A 25 -4.88 -16.84 -21.70
N GLU A 26 -4.99 -17.97 -22.40
CA GLU A 26 -4.07 -18.38 -23.47
C GLU A 26 -3.95 -17.33 -24.58
N ASP A 27 -5.04 -16.63 -24.90
CA ASP A 27 -5.08 -15.57 -25.91
C ASP A 27 -4.62 -14.18 -25.40
N GLY A 28 -4.21 -14.08 -24.13
CA GLY A 28 -3.80 -12.84 -23.48
C GLY A 28 -4.95 -12.03 -22.85
N THR A 29 -6.18 -12.53 -22.87
CA THR A 29 -7.33 -11.88 -22.21
C THR A 29 -7.12 -11.83 -20.71
N ALA A 30 -7.24 -10.64 -20.11
CA ALA A 30 -7.12 -10.45 -18.67
C ALA A 30 -8.34 -11.02 -17.93
N ILE A 31 -8.08 -11.79 -16.88
CA ILE A 31 -9.07 -12.42 -16.00
C ILE A 31 -9.06 -11.66 -14.68
N LEU A 32 -10.15 -10.94 -14.41
CA LEU A 32 -10.34 -10.05 -13.25
C LEU A 32 -11.63 -10.39 -12.48
N GLU A 33 -12.02 -11.65 -12.51
CA GLU A 33 -13.23 -12.12 -11.85
C GLU A 33 -13.12 -12.02 -10.32
N GLN A 34 -14.17 -11.50 -9.67
CA GLN A 34 -14.18 -11.32 -8.21
C GLN A 34 -13.91 -12.63 -7.46
N SER A 35 -14.49 -13.75 -7.90
CA SER A 35 -14.27 -15.07 -7.29
C SER A 35 -12.82 -15.53 -7.34
N ILE A 36 -12.07 -15.13 -8.38
CA ILE A 36 -10.65 -15.46 -8.54
C ILE A 36 -9.81 -14.56 -7.63
N ILE A 37 -10.13 -13.27 -7.59
CA ILE A 37 -9.45 -12.32 -6.70
C ILE A 37 -9.66 -12.71 -5.24
N ASP A 38 -10.88 -13.10 -4.85
CA ASP A 38 -11.19 -13.55 -3.49
C ASP A 38 -10.42 -14.84 -3.14
N HIS A 39 -10.37 -15.81 -4.07
CA HIS A 39 -9.60 -17.03 -3.87
C HIS A 39 -8.10 -16.74 -3.67
N VAL A 40 -7.52 -15.83 -4.45
CA VAL A 40 -6.12 -15.42 -4.27
C VAL A 40 -5.94 -14.70 -2.94
N ALA A 41 -6.89 -13.85 -2.53
CA ALA A 41 -6.85 -13.17 -1.24
C ALA A 41 -6.83 -14.19 -0.08
N ASP A 42 -7.63 -15.26 -0.16
CA ASP A 42 -7.62 -16.35 0.82
C ASP A 42 -6.29 -17.09 0.86
N LEU A 43 -5.70 -17.38 -0.31
CA LEU A 43 -4.36 -17.99 -0.40
C LEU A 43 -3.29 -17.12 0.24
N VAL A 44 -3.32 -15.81 -0.03
CA VAL A 44 -2.40 -14.83 0.55
C VAL A 44 -2.62 -14.69 2.06
N ALA A 45 -3.86 -14.72 2.55
CA ALA A 45 -4.15 -14.68 3.98
C ALA A 45 -3.60 -15.90 4.74
N GLN A 46 -3.57 -17.07 4.09
CA GLN A 46 -3.09 -18.32 4.68
C GLN A 46 -1.57 -18.50 4.57
N ASN A 47 -0.97 -18.09 3.45
CA ASN A 47 0.42 -18.42 3.09
C ASN A 47 1.35 -17.19 3.03
N GLY A 48 0.81 -15.97 3.12
CA GLY A 48 1.52 -14.74 2.80
C GLY A 48 1.53 -14.44 1.30
N SER A 49 2.00 -13.24 0.92
CA SER A 49 2.05 -12.80 -0.49
C SER A 49 3.04 -13.59 -1.34
N ASP A 50 4.03 -14.23 -0.72
CA ASP A 50 5.08 -14.99 -1.40
C ASP A 50 4.51 -16.17 -2.20
N VAL A 51 3.34 -16.69 -1.80
CA VAL A 51 2.63 -17.75 -2.52
C VAL A 51 2.41 -17.42 -4.00
N TRP A 52 2.19 -16.14 -4.32
CA TRP A 52 2.02 -15.69 -5.70
C TRP A 52 3.29 -15.87 -6.52
N PHE A 53 4.47 -15.73 -5.92
CA PHE A 53 5.75 -15.88 -6.62
C PHE A 53 6.22 -17.33 -6.66
N GLU A 54 5.83 -18.14 -5.67
CA GLU A 54 6.25 -19.54 -5.53
C GLU A 54 5.48 -20.52 -6.42
N ARG A 55 4.21 -20.23 -6.74
CA ARG A 55 3.31 -21.17 -7.42
C ARG A 55 3.01 -20.78 -8.85
N GLU A 56 2.75 -21.74 -9.71
CA GLU A 56 2.32 -21.49 -11.09
C GLU A 56 0.89 -20.96 -11.16
N ALA A 57 0.53 -20.30 -12.27
CA ALA A 57 -0.78 -19.67 -12.43
C ALA A 57 -1.95 -20.65 -12.18
N LYS A 58 -1.82 -21.89 -12.65
CA LYS A 58 -2.82 -22.95 -12.49
C LYS A 58 -2.99 -23.42 -11.04
N GLU A 59 -1.95 -23.30 -10.22
CA GLU A 59 -1.99 -23.65 -8.79
C GLU A 59 -2.56 -22.53 -7.91
N LEU A 60 -2.65 -21.32 -8.46
CA LEU A 60 -3.25 -20.14 -7.82
C LEU A 60 -4.70 -19.90 -8.24
N LEU A 61 -5.16 -20.62 -9.28
CA LEU A 61 -6.56 -20.62 -9.71
C LEU A 61 -7.35 -21.69 -8.94
N PRO A 62 -8.68 -21.51 -8.77
CA PRO A 62 -9.53 -22.55 -8.19
C PRO A 62 -9.43 -23.87 -8.94
N GLU A 63 -9.58 -24.97 -8.21
CA GLU A 63 -9.51 -26.31 -8.80
C GLU A 63 -10.56 -26.47 -9.92
N GLY A 64 -10.10 -26.91 -11.10
CA GLY A 64 -10.96 -27.09 -12.27
C GLY A 64 -11.41 -25.79 -12.94
N TYR A 65 -10.78 -24.64 -12.64
CA TYR A 65 -11.08 -23.39 -13.33
C TYR A 65 -10.91 -23.52 -14.86
N THR A 66 -11.89 -23.01 -15.59
CA THR A 66 -11.94 -22.98 -17.05
C THR A 66 -12.34 -21.60 -17.54
N ASN A 67 -11.82 -21.18 -18.68
CA ASN A 67 -12.20 -19.91 -19.31
C ASN A 67 -12.37 -20.11 -20.81
N GLU A 68 -13.35 -19.47 -21.44
CA GLU A 68 -13.59 -19.58 -22.89
C GLU A 68 -12.41 -19.08 -23.74
N HIS A 69 -11.63 -18.14 -23.20
CA HIS A 69 -10.41 -17.60 -23.79
C HIS A 69 -9.18 -18.51 -23.60
N SER A 70 -9.33 -19.62 -22.87
CA SER A 70 -8.29 -20.63 -22.66
C SER A 70 -8.86 -22.03 -22.89
N PRO A 71 -9.13 -22.41 -24.16
CA PRO A 71 -9.72 -23.71 -24.48
C PRO A 71 -8.80 -24.89 -24.11
N ASN A 72 -7.49 -24.66 -24.00
CA ASN A 72 -6.52 -25.67 -23.60
C ASN A 72 -6.22 -25.66 -22.09
N GLY A 73 -6.82 -24.74 -21.32
CA GLY A 73 -6.59 -24.62 -19.88
C GLY A 73 -5.18 -24.14 -19.52
N GLU A 74 -4.60 -23.31 -20.41
CA GLU A 74 -3.33 -22.62 -20.23
C GLU A 74 -3.58 -21.21 -19.68
N PHE A 75 -2.87 -20.86 -18.61
CA PHE A 75 -3.02 -19.57 -17.94
C PHE A 75 -1.64 -19.02 -17.57
N THR A 76 -1.51 -17.71 -17.64
CA THR A 76 -0.37 -16.99 -17.09
C THR A 76 -0.85 -16.00 -16.03
N LYS A 77 0.08 -15.42 -15.27
CA LYS A 77 -0.23 -14.49 -14.18
C LYS A 77 0.58 -13.21 -14.32
N GLU A 78 0.04 -12.12 -13.82
CA GLU A 78 0.74 -10.85 -13.75
C GLU A 78 1.97 -10.94 -12.83
N THR A 79 3.02 -10.23 -13.24
CA THR A 79 4.32 -10.16 -12.55
C THR A 79 4.56 -8.79 -11.92
N ASP A 80 3.79 -7.78 -12.32
CA ASP A 80 3.80 -6.48 -11.67
C ASP A 80 3.25 -6.56 -10.24
N ILE A 81 3.84 -5.72 -9.38
CA ILE A 81 3.36 -5.47 -8.02
C ILE A 81 2.62 -4.13 -7.94
N MET A 82 1.88 -3.96 -6.86
CA MET A 82 1.20 -2.72 -6.51
C MET A 82 2.19 -1.65 -6.03
N ASP A 83 1.84 -0.39 -6.30
CA ASP A 83 2.52 0.79 -5.80
C ASP A 83 2.45 0.83 -4.28
N VAL A 84 3.57 1.15 -3.62
CA VAL A 84 3.67 1.20 -2.14
C VAL A 84 2.71 2.23 -1.50
N TRP A 85 2.28 3.23 -2.28
CA TRP A 85 1.24 4.16 -1.85
C TRP A 85 -0.14 3.51 -1.80
N PHE A 86 -0.40 2.49 -2.60
CA PHE A 86 -1.61 1.67 -2.50
C PHE A 86 -1.57 0.83 -1.24
N ASP A 87 -0.44 0.15 -0.96
CA ASP A 87 -0.26 -0.66 0.24
C ASP A 87 -0.55 0.17 1.49
N SER A 88 0.19 1.27 1.68
CA SER A 88 0.00 2.18 2.80
C SER A 88 -1.36 2.88 2.78
N GLY A 89 -1.87 3.23 1.60
CA GLY A 89 -3.19 3.84 1.41
C GLY A 89 -4.35 2.90 1.71
N SER A 90 -4.13 1.59 1.76
CA SER A 90 -5.16 0.61 2.10
C SER A 90 -5.26 0.31 3.61
N SER A 91 -4.43 0.96 4.44
CA SER A 91 -4.33 0.68 5.87
C SER A 91 -5.63 0.93 6.65
N HIS A 92 -6.45 1.89 6.23
CA HIS A 92 -7.77 2.13 6.83
C HIS A 92 -8.67 0.90 6.72
N THR A 93 -8.66 0.20 5.57
CA THR A 93 -9.37 -1.06 5.39
C THR A 93 -8.63 -2.21 6.08
N ALA A 94 -7.34 -2.37 5.80
CA ALA A 94 -6.57 -3.54 6.23
C ALA A 94 -6.34 -3.60 7.76
N VAL A 95 -6.39 -2.45 8.44
CA VAL A 95 -6.13 -2.34 9.89
C VAL A 95 -7.34 -1.77 10.63
N MET A 96 -7.76 -0.54 10.29
CA MET A 96 -8.75 0.19 11.10
C MET A 96 -10.14 -0.44 11.03
N ALA A 97 -10.54 -0.96 9.87
CA ALA A 97 -11.84 -1.62 9.69
C ALA A 97 -11.87 -3.09 10.13
N GLN A 98 -10.71 -3.76 10.19
CA GLN A 98 -10.61 -5.19 10.49
C GLN A 98 -10.44 -5.47 11.99
N ARG A 99 -9.79 -4.58 12.74
CA ARG A 99 -9.48 -4.81 14.16
C ARG A 99 -10.61 -4.31 15.06
N PRO A 100 -11.20 -5.16 15.92
CA PRO A 100 -12.37 -4.81 16.72
C PRO A 100 -12.10 -3.70 17.75
N GLU A 101 -10.85 -3.51 18.15
CA GLU A 101 -10.43 -2.45 19.08
C GLU A 101 -10.21 -1.08 18.40
N LEU A 102 -10.29 -1.01 17.08
CA LEU A 102 -10.10 0.21 16.30
C LEU A 102 -11.43 0.69 15.68
N SER A 103 -11.42 1.91 15.17
CA SER A 103 -12.60 2.54 14.58
C SER A 103 -12.28 3.13 13.22
N PHE A 104 -13.13 2.83 12.24
CA PHE A 104 -13.15 3.46 10.93
C PHE A 104 -14.46 4.23 10.73
N PRO A 105 -14.43 5.49 10.26
CA PRO A 105 -13.25 6.30 9.96
C PRO A 105 -12.49 6.75 11.21
N GLU A 106 -11.20 7.00 11.05
CA GLU A 106 -10.29 7.49 12.10
C GLU A 106 -10.66 8.91 12.55
N ASP A 107 -10.57 9.21 13.84
CA ASP A 107 -10.90 10.55 14.34
C ASP A 107 -9.84 11.61 13.99
N LEU A 108 -8.58 11.20 13.94
CA LEU A 108 -7.43 12.06 13.68
C LEU A 108 -6.29 11.25 13.07
N VAL A 109 -5.67 11.81 12.03
CA VAL A 109 -4.38 11.35 11.50
C VAL A 109 -3.34 12.46 11.61
N LEU A 110 -2.08 12.08 11.84
CA LEU A 110 -0.97 13.00 12.06
C LEU A 110 0.25 12.55 11.28
N GLU A 111 0.70 13.35 10.31
CA GLU A 111 1.86 13.03 9.49
C GLU A 111 2.60 14.28 8.98
N GLY A 112 3.77 14.11 8.38
CA GLY A 112 4.52 15.20 7.76
C GLY A 112 3.74 15.89 6.62
N SER A 113 4.01 17.17 6.39
CA SER A 113 3.37 17.94 5.31
C SER A 113 3.63 17.41 3.90
N ASP A 114 4.64 16.57 3.68
CA ASP A 114 4.83 15.81 2.44
C ASP A 114 3.70 14.80 2.17
N GLN A 115 3.02 14.31 3.20
CA GLN A 115 1.99 13.28 3.07
C GLN A 115 0.71 13.78 2.41
N TYR A 116 0.53 15.10 2.22
CA TYR A 116 -0.54 15.61 1.35
C TYR A 116 -0.48 15.05 -0.07
N ARG A 117 0.71 14.72 -0.59
CA ARG A 117 0.85 14.06 -1.91
C ARG A 117 1.11 12.56 -1.81
N GLY A 118 1.43 12.07 -0.62
CA GLY A 118 1.65 10.66 -0.30
C GLY A 118 0.44 10.04 0.38
N TRP A 119 0.61 9.63 1.63
CA TRP A 119 -0.33 8.76 2.36
C TRP A 119 -1.72 9.37 2.55
N PHE A 120 -1.85 10.67 2.82
CA PHE A 120 -3.18 11.30 2.96
C PHE A 120 -3.98 11.18 1.65
N ASN A 121 -3.30 11.34 0.52
CA ASN A 121 -3.90 11.27 -0.80
C ASN A 121 -4.30 9.83 -1.14
N SER A 122 -3.35 8.88 -1.06
CA SER A 122 -3.64 7.50 -1.42
C SER A 122 -4.72 6.89 -0.51
N SER A 123 -4.68 7.16 0.79
CA SER A 123 -5.72 6.71 1.73
C SER A 123 -7.10 7.28 1.41
N LEU A 124 -7.17 8.57 1.06
CA LEU A 124 -8.44 9.19 0.69
C LEU A 124 -9.04 8.54 -0.55
N ILE A 125 -8.23 8.30 -1.58
CA ILE A 125 -8.68 7.71 -2.84
C ILE A 125 -9.19 6.29 -2.65
N THR A 126 -8.39 5.43 -2.00
CA THR A 126 -8.76 4.03 -1.76
C THR A 126 -9.99 3.91 -0.86
N SER A 127 -10.12 4.77 0.15
CA SER A 127 -11.28 4.78 1.06
C SER A 127 -12.55 5.22 0.36
N VAL A 128 -12.50 6.29 -0.44
CA VAL A 128 -13.67 6.73 -1.20
C VAL A 128 -14.07 5.69 -2.24
N ALA A 129 -13.10 5.04 -2.89
CA ALA A 129 -13.37 4.00 -3.88
C ALA A 129 -14.09 2.77 -3.30
N ILE A 130 -13.77 2.37 -2.07
CA ILE A 130 -14.32 1.14 -1.45
C ILE A 130 -15.48 1.42 -0.48
N HIS A 131 -15.42 2.54 0.26
CA HIS A 131 -16.32 2.82 1.38
C HIS A 131 -17.18 4.07 1.20
N ASP A 132 -17.04 4.79 0.08
CA ASP A 132 -17.74 6.04 -0.24
C ASP A 132 -17.61 7.11 0.87
N LYS A 133 -16.47 7.12 1.58
CA LYS A 133 -16.18 8.08 2.64
C LYS A 133 -14.68 8.31 2.80
N ALA A 134 -14.30 9.46 3.36
CA ALA A 134 -12.92 9.72 3.75
C ALA A 134 -12.51 8.81 4.92
N PRO A 135 -11.24 8.36 4.98
CA PRO A 135 -10.81 7.43 6.02
C PRO A 135 -10.62 8.13 7.37
N TYR A 136 -10.40 9.45 7.38
CA TYR A 136 -10.18 10.25 8.58
C TYR A 136 -11.13 11.45 8.68
N ARG A 137 -11.49 11.83 9.90
CA ARG A 137 -12.32 13.02 10.21
C ARG A 137 -11.50 14.30 10.32
N ARG A 138 -10.25 14.20 10.77
CA ARG A 138 -9.34 15.34 10.99
C ARG A 138 -7.91 14.98 10.58
N VAL A 139 -7.19 15.96 10.06
CA VAL A 139 -5.78 15.86 9.67
C VAL A 139 -4.98 16.90 10.42
N ILE A 140 -3.89 16.50 11.05
CA ILE A 140 -2.83 17.40 11.52
C ILE A 140 -1.58 17.11 10.68
N SER A 141 -0.96 18.17 10.16
CA SER A 141 0.29 18.04 9.42
C SER A 141 1.40 18.87 10.04
N GLN A 142 2.55 18.25 10.32
CA GLN A 142 3.74 18.95 10.81
C GLN A 142 4.70 19.34 9.69
N GLY A 143 5.46 20.41 9.93
CA GLY A 143 6.60 20.79 9.11
C GLY A 143 7.78 19.83 9.26
N PHE A 144 8.82 20.04 8.46
CA PHE A 144 10.06 19.29 8.59
C PHE A 144 10.88 19.77 9.78
N ALA A 145 11.59 18.84 10.43
CA ALA A 145 12.71 19.23 11.27
C ALA A 145 13.84 19.78 10.38
N LEU A 146 14.39 20.91 10.77
CA LEU A 146 15.47 21.59 10.08
C LEU A 146 16.72 21.62 10.96
N ASP A 147 17.88 21.70 10.35
CA ASP A 147 19.13 21.91 11.05
C ASP A 147 19.27 23.37 11.54
N GLY A 148 20.40 23.68 12.19
CA GLY A 148 20.66 25.03 12.71
C GLY A 148 20.75 26.13 11.64
N ASN A 149 20.89 25.76 10.37
CA ASN A 149 20.94 26.68 9.23
C ASN A 149 19.57 26.81 8.53
N GLY A 150 18.56 26.05 8.96
CA GLY A 150 17.25 26.01 8.33
C GLY A 150 17.17 25.07 7.13
N ASP A 151 18.19 24.25 6.89
CA ASP A 151 18.19 23.25 5.83
C ASP A 151 17.50 21.96 6.31
N LYS A 152 16.93 21.20 5.36
CA LYS A 152 16.32 19.91 5.69
C LYS A 152 17.38 18.94 6.20
N CYS A 153 17.03 18.23 7.27
CA CYS A 153 17.86 17.16 7.82
C CYS A 153 17.92 15.97 6.85
N LEU A 154 19.09 15.69 6.28
CA LEU A 154 19.32 14.66 5.27
C LEU A 154 20.36 13.65 5.76
N SER A 155 20.01 12.35 5.71
CA SER A 155 20.90 11.27 6.14
C SER A 155 22.23 11.26 5.37
N GLN A 156 22.17 11.53 4.06
CA GLN A 156 23.34 11.53 3.17
C GLN A 156 24.33 12.67 3.47
N LEU A 157 23.85 13.79 4.02
CA LEU A 157 24.68 14.94 4.38
C LEU A 157 25.17 14.88 5.83
N GLY A 158 24.80 13.84 6.58
CA GLY A 158 25.18 13.70 7.99
C GLY A 158 24.56 14.76 8.90
N THR A 159 23.54 15.49 8.45
CA THR A 159 22.87 16.54 9.23
C THR A 159 21.81 16.00 10.19
N GLN A 160 21.43 14.72 10.05
CA GLN A 160 20.54 14.02 10.97
C GLN A 160 21.29 13.55 12.22
N PHE A 161 20.74 13.84 13.41
CA PHE A 161 21.19 13.16 14.62
C PHE A 161 20.55 11.79 14.70
N HIS A 162 21.34 10.78 15.04
CA HIS A 162 20.76 9.46 15.31
C HIS A 162 19.79 9.57 16.51
N GLN A 163 18.54 9.15 16.29
CA GLN A 163 17.44 9.34 17.25
C GLN A 163 17.71 8.72 18.62
N MET A 164 18.55 7.68 18.72
CA MET A 164 18.94 7.10 20.02
C MET A 164 20.02 7.88 20.78
N THR A 165 20.72 8.81 20.12
CA THR A 165 21.81 9.58 20.75
C THR A 165 21.26 10.60 21.75
N LEU A 166 20.12 11.21 21.43
CA LEU A 166 19.53 12.28 22.24
C LEU A 166 18.90 11.77 23.54
N PRO A 167 18.06 10.70 23.54
CA PRO A 167 17.54 10.12 24.77
C PRO A 167 18.62 9.66 25.74
N ARG A 168 19.73 9.10 25.23
CA ARG A 168 20.86 8.65 26.06
C ARG A 168 21.57 9.82 26.74
N ARG A 169 21.68 10.96 26.06
CA ARG A 169 22.46 12.11 26.54
C ARG A 169 21.63 13.09 27.37
N TRP A 170 20.35 13.23 27.07
CA TRP A 170 19.50 14.28 27.65
C TRP A 170 18.08 13.83 28.04
N GLY A 171 17.76 12.54 27.89
CA GLY A 171 16.42 12.00 28.13
C GLY A 171 15.43 12.28 27.00
N LEU A 172 14.28 11.58 27.03
CA LEU A 172 13.22 11.62 26.00
C LEU A 172 12.46 12.97 25.89
N LYS A 173 12.89 14.01 26.60
CA LYS A 173 12.19 15.31 26.66
C LYS A 173 12.65 16.32 25.60
N LEU A 174 13.61 15.95 24.75
CA LEU A 174 14.20 16.85 23.76
C LEU A 174 13.87 16.39 22.34
N PHE A 175 13.25 17.30 21.58
CA PHE A 175 13.05 17.18 20.14
C PHE A 175 14.18 17.92 19.42
N VAL A 176 14.90 17.20 18.56
CA VAL A 176 15.95 17.77 17.71
C VAL A 176 15.89 17.05 16.36
N CYS A 177 16.38 17.71 15.31
CA CYS A 177 16.62 17.17 13.96
C CYS A 177 17.13 15.72 14.02
N GLY A 178 16.33 14.76 13.57
CA GLY A 178 16.62 13.32 13.63
C GLY A 178 16.19 12.56 12.39
#